data_AF-A0A672V123-F1
#
_entry.id   AF-A0A672V123-F1
#
_cell.length_a   1.000
_cell.length_b   1.000
_cell.length_c   1.000
_cell.angle_alpha   90.00
_cell.angle_beta   90.00
_cell.angle_gamma   90.00
#
_symmetry.space_group_name_H-M   'P 1'
#
loop_
_entity.id
_entity.type
_entity.pdbx_description
1 polymer ?
#
loop_
_entity_poly.entity_id
_entity_poly.type
_entity_poly.pdbx_seq_one_letter_code
_entity_poly.pdbx_strand_id
1 'polypeptide(L)'
;MPAFRQVGEKQLPQEVVFMAWSPKRDLIALANRAGEVLLHRLANFQRVWSLPPNENTGKEVTALAWRPDGKILAFGLTDTKRIILCDVEKPESLHSFSVDSSITYMHWMEVTEESSVLTSFYNAEDESNLLLPKLPALPKNYSTTAKIFSEEKSDEIMKLLGDVRLNALVLGGSCGFIEIYAYGMFKIATVTGVAGSCHGLCLSSDLKSLSVITEIRDSSDSEAEITYFQASKVILKCSL
;
A
#
# COMPACT_ATOMS: atom_id res chain seq x y z
N MET A 1 10.26 27.43 -27.10
CA MET A 1 10.77 26.84 -25.85
C MET A 1 10.21 25.42 -25.75
N PRO A 2 10.96 24.43 -25.24
CA PRO A 2 10.43 23.09 -25.06
C PRO A 2 9.25 23.08 -24.07
N ALA A 3 8.28 22.19 -24.29
CA ALA A 3 7.07 22.09 -23.48
C ALA A 3 7.33 21.61 -22.04
N PHE A 4 8.48 20.98 -21.80
CA PHE A 4 8.90 20.47 -20.50
C PHE A 4 10.25 21.04 -20.09
N ARG A 5 10.41 21.24 -18.79
CA ARG A 5 11.67 21.64 -18.17
C ARG A 5 12.27 20.45 -17.44
N GLN A 6 13.51 20.10 -17.74
CA GLN A 6 14.25 19.11 -16.97
C GLN A 6 14.57 19.65 -15.57
N VAL A 7 14.16 18.92 -14.53
CA VAL A 7 14.33 19.31 -13.12
C VAL A 7 15.43 18.50 -12.43
N GLY A 8 15.82 17.36 -12.97
CA GLY A 8 16.90 16.54 -12.46
C GLY A 8 17.21 15.36 -13.38
N GLU A 9 18.43 14.85 -13.28
CA GLU A 9 18.89 13.62 -13.93
C GLU A 9 19.91 12.96 -13.00
N LYS A 10 19.75 11.66 -12.77
CA LYS A 10 20.62 10.91 -11.87
C LYS A 10 20.72 9.46 -12.31
N GLN A 11 21.94 8.98 -12.50
CA GLN A 11 22.20 7.56 -12.68
C GLN A 11 22.15 6.85 -11.32
N LEU A 12 21.32 5.82 -11.20
CA LEU A 12 21.23 5.00 -10.00
C LEU A 12 22.16 3.79 -10.12
N PRO A 13 22.77 3.33 -9.00
CA PRO A 13 23.74 2.24 -9.02
C PRO A 13 23.10 0.86 -9.18
N GLN A 14 21.79 0.75 -8.95
CA GLN A 14 21.02 -0.50 -9.00
C GLN A 14 19.87 -0.34 -9.98
N GLU A 15 19.52 -1.44 -10.64
CA GLU A 15 18.35 -1.54 -11.51
C GLU A 15 17.07 -1.28 -10.70
N VAL A 16 16.24 -0.34 -11.17
CA VAL A 16 14.94 -0.03 -10.57
C VAL A 16 13.90 -0.95 -11.16
N VAL A 17 13.22 -1.71 -10.30
CA VAL A 17 12.17 -2.67 -10.69
C VAL A 17 10.77 -2.08 -10.56
N PHE A 18 10.55 -1.18 -9.60
CA PHE A 18 9.28 -0.48 -9.42
C PHE A 18 9.50 0.99 -9.11
N MET A 19 8.56 1.83 -9.56
CA MET A 19 8.54 3.25 -9.24
C MET A 19 7.10 3.75 -9.09
N ALA A 20 6.87 4.64 -8.13
CA ALA A 20 5.56 5.24 -7.91
C ALA A 20 5.69 6.67 -7.37
N TRP A 21 5.01 7.62 -8.00
CA TRP A 21 4.90 8.99 -7.51
C TRP A 21 3.96 9.07 -6.30
N SER A 22 4.30 9.95 -5.36
CA SER A 22 3.40 10.31 -4.28
C SER A 22 2.18 11.07 -4.86
N PRO A 23 0.96 10.77 -4.39
CA PRO A 23 -0.26 11.41 -4.91
C PRO A 23 -0.39 12.88 -4.49
N LYS A 24 0.28 13.31 -3.41
CA LYS A 24 0.12 14.66 -2.82
C LYS A 24 1.41 15.47 -2.69
N ARG A 25 2.58 14.85 -2.84
CA ARG A 25 3.89 15.47 -2.56
C ARG A 25 4.82 15.33 -3.77
N ASP A 26 5.88 16.14 -3.81
CA ASP A 26 6.92 16.12 -4.84
C ASP A 26 7.92 14.97 -4.66
N LEU A 27 7.41 13.76 -4.38
CA LEU A 27 8.19 12.60 -3.98
C LEU A 27 7.96 11.42 -4.93
N ILE A 28 9.00 10.65 -5.19
CA ILE A 28 8.96 9.37 -5.93
C ILE A 28 9.57 8.27 -5.09
N ALA A 29 8.82 7.19 -4.91
CA ALA A 29 9.30 5.94 -4.33
C ALA A 29 9.85 5.05 -5.44
N LEU A 30 10.98 4.40 -5.18
CA LEU A 30 11.62 3.43 -6.07
C LEU A 30 11.92 2.16 -5.29
N ALA A 31 11.79 1.01 -5.91
CA ALA A 31 12.33 -0.24 -5.42
C ALA A 31 13.36 -0.75 -6.41
N ASN A 32 14.51 -1.21 -5.91
CA ASN A 32 15.57 -1.75 -6.74
C ASN A 32 15.70 -3.26 -6.61
N ARG A 33 16.46 -3.87 -7.53
CA ARG A 33 16.67 -5.32 -7.58
C ARG A 33 17.49 -5.87 -6.40
N ALA A 34 18.13 -4.99 -5.62
CA ALA A 34 18.80 -5.34 -4.38
C ALA A 34 17.83 -5.41 -3.18
N GLY A 35 16.53 -5.16 -3.39
CA GLY A 35 15.51 -5.17 -2.32
C GLY A 35 15.44 -3.90 -1.50
N GLU A 36 16.18 -2.85 -1.89
CA GLU A 36 16.16 -1.57 -1.19
C GLU A 36 15.01 -0.70 -1.73
N VAL A 37 14.24 -0.13 -0.81
CA VAL A 37 13.21 0.87 -1.10
C VAL A 37 13.78 2.26 -0.86
N LEU A 38 13.64 3.13 -1.85
CA LEU A 38 14.24 4.46 -1.88
C LEU A 38 13.15 5.51 -2.03
N LEU A 39 13.31 6.63 -1.34
CA LEU A 39 12.48 7.80 -1.54
C LEU A 39 13.31 8.98 -2.02
N HIS A 40 12.88 9.59 -3.12
CA HIS A 40 13.53 10.76 -3.71
C HIS A 40 12.56 11.94 -3.84
N ARG A 41 13.09 13.15 -3.70
CA ARG A 41 12.41 14.40 -4.02
C ARG A 41 12.63 14.74 -5.49
N LEU A 42 11.62 15.32 -6.13
CA LEU A 42 11.66 15.74 -7.54
C LEU A 42 12.80 16.73 -7.82
N ALA A 43 13.00 17.73 -6.95
CA ALA A 43 14.06 18.71 -7.08
C ALA A 43 15.44 18.03 -7.06
N ASN A 44 16.16 18.09 -8.18
CA ASN A 44 17.49 17.50 -8.39
C ASN A 44 17.60 16.00 -8.06
N PHE A 45 16.48 15.27 -8.03
CA PHE A 45 16.44 13.85 -7.67
C PHE A 45 17.18 13.54 -6.36
N GLN A 46 17.00 14.40 -5.35
CA GLN A 46 17.64 14.27 -4.05
C GLN A 46 17.05 13.08 -3.28
N ARG A 47 17.91 12.21 -2.74
CA ARG A 47 17.47 11.10 -1.88
C ARG A 47 17.03 11.65 -0.53
N VAL A 48 15.79 11.34 -0.14
CA VAL A 48 15.23 11.66 1.18
C VAL A 48 15.67 10.60 2.18
N TRP A 49 15.44 9.32 1.86
CA TRP A 49 15.93 8.20 2.63
C TRP A 49 16.06 6.93 1.77
N SER A 50 16.67 5.91 2.38
CA SER A 50 16.79 4.56 1.84
C SER A 50 16.49 3.53 2.93
N LEU A 51 15.71 2.52 2.61
CA LEU A 51 15.36 1.40 3.47
C LEU A 51 16.00 0.13 2.90
N PRO A 52 17.18 -0.28 3.41
CA PRO A 52 17.85 -1.48 2.94
C PRO A 52 17.12 -2.76 3.40
N PRO A 53 17.26 -3.87 2.66
CA PRO A 53 16.72 -5.15 3.08
C PRO A 53 17.34 -5.59 4.41
N ASN A 54 16.52 -6.15 5.29
CA ASN A 54 16.95 -6.73 6.56
C ASN A 54 16.07 -7.95 6.88
N GLU A 55 16.38 -8.67 7.96
CA GLU A 55 15.64 -9.89 8.33
C GLU A 55 14.12 -9.69 8.45
N ASN A 56 13.67 -8.49 8.83
CA ASN A 56 12.25 -8.17 8.96
C ASN A 56 11.61 -7.67 7.65
N THR A 57 12.42 -7.14 6.73
CA THR A 57 11.99 -6.41 5.51
C THR A 57 12.19 -7.22 4.24
N GLY A 58 12.69 -8.46 4.32
CA GLY A 58 12.90 -9.30 3.14
C GLY A 58 13.92 -8.72 2.14
N LYS A 59 14.08 -9.40 1.00
CA LYS A 59 15.06 -9.08 -0.05
C LYS A 59 14.44 -8.77 -1.42
N GLU A 60 13.18 -9.13 -1.63
CA GLU A 60 12.56 -9.02 -2.96
C GLU A 60 11.23 -8.26 -2.88
N VAL A 61 11.26 -6.99 -3.28
CA VAL A 61 10.10 -6.11 -3.35
C VAL A 61 9.36 -6.35 -4.67
N THR A 62 8.06 -6.63 -4.59
CA THR A 62 7.24 -6.98 -5.76
C THR A 62 6.12 -6.01 -6.09
N ALA A 63 5.83 -5.06 -5.20
CA ALA A 63 4.86 -4.02 -5.46
C ALA A 63 5.07 -2.82 -4.53
N LEU A 64 4.67 -1.64 -4.99
CA LEU A 64 4.64 -0.39 -4.23
C LEU A 64 3.24 0.21 -4.33
N ALA A 65 2.70 0.73 -3.23
CA ALA A 65 1.45 1.49 -3.24
C ALA A 65 1.50 2.65 -2.25
N TRP A 66 1.25 3.85 -2.73
CA TRP A 66 1.10 5.04 -1.88
C TRP A 66 -0.30 5.09 -1.30
N ARG A 67 -0.42 5.35 0.01
CA ARG A 67 -1.71 5.72 0.58
C ARG A 67 -2.16 7.05 -0.05
N PRO A 68 -3.46 7.25 -0.34
CA PRO A 68 -3.97 8.47 -0.99
C PRO A 68 -3.60 9.79 -0.29
N ASP A 69 -3.39 9.77 1.03
CA ASP A 69 -2.95 10.94 1.79
C ASP A 69 -1.48 11.31 1.61
N GLY A 70 -0.68 10.44 0.97
CA GLY A 70 0.74 10.64 0.72
C GLY A 70 1.64 10.55 1.95
N LYS A 71 1.13 10.06 3.09
CA LYS A 71 1.89 9.95 4.35
C LYS A 71 2.46 8.56 4.61
N ILE A 72 1.90 7.53 3.96
CA ILE A 72 2.30 6.13 4.10
C ILE A 72 2.60 5.54 2.72
N LEU A 73 3.66 4.75 2.67
CA LEU A 73 4.01 3.90 1.54
C LEU A 73 3.91 2.43 1.98
N ALA A 74 3.13 1.65 1.24
CA ALA A 74 3.11 0.20 1.35
C ALA A 74 4.03 -0.44 0.32
N PHE A 75 4.69 -1.52 0.71
CA PHE A 75 5.41 -2.37 -0.24
C PHE A 75 5.28 -3.85 0.14
N GLY A 76 5.20 -4.69 -0.89
CA GLY A 76 5.06 -6.13 -0.76
C GLY A 76 6.37 -6.87 -0.95
N LEU A 77 6.55 -7.96 -0.20
CA LEU A 77 7.74 -8.79 -0.18
C LEU A 77 7.39 -10.22 -0.53
N THR A 78 8.05 -10.77 -1.55
CA THR A 78 7.74 -12.12 -2.03
C THR A 78 8.39 -13.23 -1.22
N ASP A 79 9.61 -13.01 -0.74
CA ASP A 79 10.38 -13.99 0.02
C ASP A 79 9.76 -14.31 1.40
N THR A 80 9.30 -13.27 2.08
CA THR A 80 8.70 -13.36 3.42
C THR A 80 7.17 -13.37 3.39
N LYS A 81 6.56 -13.17 2.22
CA LYS A 81 5.10 -13.00 2.04
C LYS A 81 4.52 -11.98 3.02
N ARG A 82 5.13 -10.80 3.08
CA ARG A 82 4.74 -9.72 3.98
C ARG A 82 4.44 -8.45 3.21
N ILE A 83 3.51 -7.67 3.75
CA ILE A 83 3.31 -6.28 3.39
C ILE A 83 3.86 -5.42 4.53
N ILE A 84 4.61 -4.39 4.16
CA ILE A 84 5.15 -3.42 5.10
C ILE A 84 4.57 -2.06 4.78
N LEU A 85 4.06 -1.39 5.82
CA LEU A 85 3.64 0.00 5.78
C LEU A 85 4.73 0.83 6.45
N CYS A 86 5.29 1.79 5.73
CA CYS A 86 6.34 2.67 6.24
C CYS A 86 5.94 4.13 6.20
N ASP A 87 6.54 4.89 7.11
CA ASP A 87 6.42 6.34 7.13
C ASP A 87 7.21 6.94 5.95
N VAL A 88 6.65 7.95 5.31
CA VAL A 88 7.30 8.70 4.23
C VAL A 88 8.33 9.71 4.77
N GLU A 89 8.17 10.17 6.01
CA GLU A 89 9.04 11.16 6.66
C GLU A 89 10.22 10.51 7.40
N LYS A 90 10.07 9.26 7.84
CA LYS A 90 11.12 8.51 8.54
C LYS A 90 11.28 7.13 7.89
N PRO A 91 12.51 6.61 7.70
CA PRO A 91 12.73 5.27 7.16
C PRO A 91 12.44 4.18 8.20
N GLU A 92 11.22 4.15 8.73
CA GLU A 92 10.78 3.19 9.74
C GLU A 92 9.51 2.46 9.28
N SER A 93 9.48 1.15 9.53
CA SER A 93 8.27 0.33 9.38
C SER A 93 7.29 0.67 10.50
N LEU A 94 6.12 1.20 10.14
CA LEU A 94 5.03 1.50 11.07
C LEU A 94 4.25 0.23 11.41
N HIS A 95 3.94 -0.56 10.38
CA HIS A 95 3.15 -1.78 10.50
C HIS A 95 3.62 -2.83 9.50
N SER A 96 3.40 -4.09 9.82
CA SER A 96 3.62 -5.20 8.91
C SER A 96 2.62 -6.32 9.18
N PHE A 97 2.22 -6.99 8.11
CA PHE A 97 1.35 -8.16 8.19
C PHE A 97 1.75 -9.19 7.13
N SER A 98 1.53 -10.46 7.45
CA SER A 98 1.76 -11.56 6.52
C SER A 98 0.54 -11.77 5.63
N VAL A 99 0.79 -12.20 4.39
CA VAL A 99 -0.22 -12.61 3.42
C VAL A 99 -0.02 -14.08 3.06
N ASP A 100 -1.09 -14.73 2.62
CA ASP A 100 -1.08 -16.18 2.40
C ASP A 100 -0.26 -16.57 1.14
N SER A 101 -0.07 -15.64 0.21
CA SER A 101 0.68 -15.86 -1.04
C SER A 101 1.40 -14.62 -1.53
N SER A 102 2.27 -14.81 -2.52
CA SER A 102 3.08 -13.75 -3.10
C SER A 102 2.23 -12.75 -3.86
N ILE A 103 2.46 -11.47 -3.58
CA ILE A 103 1.73 -10.35 -4.19
C ILE A 103 2.49 -9.88 -5.42
N THR A 104 1.76 -9.69 -6.51
CA THR A 104 2.28 -9.21 -7.79
C THR A 104 1.83 -7.78 -8.10
N TYR A 105 0.74 -7.31 -7.50
CA TYR A 105 0.24 -5.96 -7.69
C TYR A 105 -0.45 -5.40 -6.44
N MET A 106 -0.34 -4.08 -6.22
CA MET A 106 -0.98 -3.37 -5.11
C MET A 106 -1.63 -2.08 -5.62
N HIS A 107 -2.82 -1.78 -5.10
CA HIS A 107 -3.53 -0.54 -5.39
C HIS A 107 -4.16 0.00 -4.11
N TRP A 108 -3.83 1.22 -3.72
CA TRP A 108 -4.42 1.87 -2.56
C TRP A 108 -5.30 3.03 -3.00
N MET A 109 -6.56 2.99 -2.58
CA MET A 109 -7.56 4.00 -2.93
C MET A 109 -8.29 4.53 -1.71
N GLU A 110 -8.93 5.70 -1.85
CA GLU A 110 -9.81 6.32 -0.85
C GLU A 110 -11.23 6.44 -1.43
N VAL A 111 -12.23 6.21 -0.58
CA VAL A 111 -13.64 6.33 -0.95
C VAL A 111 -14.00 7.81 -1.01
N THR A 112 -14.51 8.25 -2.16
CA THR A 112 -14.90 9.65 -2.39
C THR A 112 -16.40 9.85 -2.38
N GLU A 113 -17.19 8.81 -2.18
CA GLU A 113 -18.65 8.91 -2.16
C GLU A 113 -19.11 9.67 -0.91
N GLU A 114 -19.72 10.84 -1.12
CA GLU A 114 -20.24 11.67 -0.04
C GLU A 114 -21.69 11.28 0.24
N SER A 115 -21.91 10.56 1.34
CA SER A 115 -23.23 10.34 1.92
C SER A 115 -23.37 11.19 3.18
N SER A 116 -24.53 11.81 3.37
CA SER A 116 -24.82 12.61 4.58
C SER A 116 -24.61 11.80 5.88
N VAL A 117 -24.85 10.48 5.83
CA VAL A 117 -24.59 9.55 6.93
C VAL A 117 -23.09 9.41 7.20
N LEU A 118 -22.27 9.27 6.15
CA LEU A 118 -20.82 9.15 6.29
C LEU A 118 -20.22 10.43 6.88
N THR A 119 -20.69 11.61 6.44
CA THR A 119 -20.25 12.89 7.02
C THR A 119 -20.58 12.98 8.51
N SER A 120 -21.77 12.55 8.93
CA SER A 120 -22.15 12.54 10.35
C SER A 120 -21.30 11.56 11.17
N PHE A 121 -20.96 10.41 10.59
CA PHE A 121 -20.11 9.40 11.23
C PHE A 121 -18.68 9.91 11.42
N TYR A 122 -18.11 10.55 10.39
CA TYR A 122 -16.75 11.12 10.46
C TYR A 122 -16.63 12.19 11.55
N ASN A 123 -17.65 13.05 11.70
CA ASN A 123 -17.67 14.05 12.76
C ASN A 123 -17.77 13.39 14.16
N ALA A 124 -18.53 12.30 14.31
CA ALA A 124 -18.69 11.62 15.59
C ALA A 124 -17.42 10.87 16.05
N GLU A 125 -16.67 10.27 15.10
CA GLU A 125 -15.45 9.54 15.43
C GLU A 125 -14.33 10.47 15.91
N ASP A 126 -14.22 11.67 15.33
CA ASP A 126 -13.29 12.72 15.77
C ASP A 126 -13.58 13.16 17.22
N GLU A 127 -14.86 13.35 17.57
CA GLU A 127 -15.27 13.66 18.95
C GLU A 127 -14.95 12.51 19.93
N SER A 128 -15.10 11.26 19.52
CA SER A 128 -14.82 10.10 20.38
C SER A 128 -13.34 9.97 20.73
N ASN A 129 -12.44 10.27 19.78
CA ASN A 129 -10.99 10.24 19.98
C ASN A 129 -10.52 11.35 20.94
N LEU A 130 -11.26 12.45 21.06
CA LEU A 130 -11.00 13.52 22.03
C LEU A 130 -11.44 13.16 23.46
N LEU A 131 -12.44 12.28 23.60
CA LEU A 131 -13.02 11.89 24.88
C LEU A 131 -12.32 10.67 25.50
N LEU A 132 -11.71 9.81 24.68
CA LEU A 132 -11.01 8.62 25.16
C LEU A 132 -9.59 8.97 25.67
N PRO A 133 -9.16 8.41 26.82
CA PRO A 133 -7.79 8.59 27.29
C PRO A 133 -6.82 7.94 26.30
N LYS A 134 -5.71 8.63 26.01
CA LYS A 134 -4.64 8.08 25.17
C LYS A 134 -4.08 6.81 25.80
N LEU A 135 -3.85 5.79 24.97
CA LEU A 135 -3.30 4.51 25.42
C LEU A 135 -1.92 4.70 26.05
N PRO A 136 -1.64 4.05 27.20
CA PRO A 136 -0.35 4.15 27.88
C PRO A 136 0.75 3.46 27.06
N ALA A 137 1.96 4.00 27.19
CA ALA A 137 3.10 3.54 26.42
C ALA A 137 3.64 2.16 26.86
N LEU A 138 3.95 1.30 25.89
CA LEU A 138 4.63 0.02 26.12
C LEU A 138 6.16 0.19 26.10
N PRO A 139 6.90 -0.51 26.99
CA PRO A 139 8.36 -0.56 26.99
C PRO A 139 8.92 -1.13 25.68
N LYS A 140 10.06 -0.60 25.23
CA LYS A 140 10.70 -0.87 23.92
C LYS A 140 11.15 -2.33 23.67
N ASN A 141 11.01 -3.24 24.64
CA ASN A 141 11.71 -4.54 24.64
C ASN A 141 10.92 -5.75 24.09
N TYR A 142 9.65 -5.61 23.69
CA TYR A 142 8.80 -6.77 23.39
C TYR A 142 8.11 -6.79 22.01
N SER A 143 8.23 -5.75 21.19
CA SER A 143 7.52 -5.72 19.89
C SER A 143 8.45 -6.01 18.72
N THR A 144 8.27 -7.17 18.10
CA THR A 144 9.03 -7.62 16.92
C THR A 144 8.40 -7.17 15.59
N THR A 145 7.12 -6.77 15.59
CA THR A 145 6.35 -6.50 14.36
C THR A 145 5.75 -5.09 14.26
N ALA A 146 5.67 -4.35 15.37
CA ALA A 146 5.03 -3.03 15.40
C ALA A 146 5.46 -2.21 16.63
N LYS A 147 6.37 -1.25 16.48
CA LYS A 147 6.78 -0.32 17.56
C LYS A 147 5.73 0.76 17.86
N ILE A 148 4.46 0.43 17.68
CA ILE A 148 3.36 1.39 17.56
C ILE A 148 2.99 2.02 18.92
N PHE A 149 3.16 1.31 20.03
CA PHE A 149 2.60 1.72 21.33
C PHE A 149 3.56 2.44 22.28
N SER A 150 4.65 3.07 21.84
CA SER A 150 5.45 3.92 22.77
C SER A 150 4.96 5.37 22.79
N GLU A 151 5.07 6.08 23.91
CA GLU A 151 4.57 7.46 24.09
C GLU A 151 5.12 8.43 23.04
N GLU A 152 6.41 8.28 22.72
CA GLU A 152 7.14 9.00 21.67
C GLU A 152 6.58 8.78 20.25
N LYS A 153 5.68 7.80 20.07
CA LYS A 153 5.14 7.34 18.79
C LYS A 153 3.61 7.43 18.70
N SER A 154 2.93 8.13 19.62
CA SER A 154 1.48 8.32 19.53
C SER A 154 1.05 9.02 18.22
N ASP A 155 1.87 9.94 17.70
CA ASP A 155 1.66 10.55 16.39
C ASP A 155 1.77 9.52 15.25
N GLU A 156 2.57 8.46 15.42
CA GLU A 156 2.71 7.38 14.43
C GLU A 156 1.46 6.48 14.40
N ILE A 157 0.78 6.28 15.53
CA ILE A 157 -0.53 5.61 15.60
C ILE A 157 -1.56 6.42 14.81
N MET A 158 -1.69 7.72 15.12
CA MET A 158 -2.67 8.59 14.47
C MET A 158 -2.38 8.68 12.96
N LYS A 159 -1.10 8.70 12.58
CA LYS A 159 -0.71 8.63 11.18
C LYS A 159 -1.09 7.31 10.53
N LEU A 160 -0.90 6.17 11.20
CA LEU A 160 -1.27 4.85 10.69
C LEU A 160 -2.79 4.74 10.48
N LEU A 161 -3.58 5.15 11.47
CA LEU A 161 -5.05 5.17 11.38
C LEU A 161 -5.54 6.09 10.25
N GLY A 162 -4.84 7.20 10.01
CA GLY A 162 -5.13 8.10 8.90
C GLY A 162 -6.37 8.95 9.14
N ASP A 163 -6.95 9.46 8.06
CA ASP A 163 -8.25 10.15 8.10
C ASP A 163 -9.38 9.12 8.29
N VAL A 164 -10.51 9.55 8.83
CA VAL A 164 -11.70 8.73 9.09
C VAL A 164 -12.32 8.20 7.79
N ARG A 165 -11.98 8.82 6.66
CA ARG A 165 -12.40 8.35 5.34
C ARG A 165 -11.85 6.97 5.04
N LEU A 166 -12.77 6.05 4.70
CA LEU A 166 -12.42 4.70 4.34
C LEU A 166 -11.46 4.72 3.14
N ASN A 167 -10.27 4.16 3.37
CA ASN A 167 -9.34 3.84 2.30
C ASN A 167 -9.04 2.34 2.32
N ALA A 168 -8.80 1.78 1.14
CA ALA A 168 -8.65 0.35 0.95
C ALA A 168 -7.38 0.06 0.15
N LEU A 169 -6.56 -0.84 0.70
CA LEU A 169 -5.41 -1.43 0.03
C LEU A 169 -5.84 -2.75 -0.60
N VAL A 170 -5.82 -2.82 -1.92
CA VAL A 170 -6.15 -4.00 -2.71
C VAL A 170 -4.86 -4.70 -3.11
N LEU A 171 -4.78 -5.99 -2.81
CA LEU A 171 -3.62 -6.84 -3.07
C LEU A 171 -4.02 -7.93 -4.06
N GLY A 172 -3.23 -8.13 -5.12
CA GLY A 172 -3.41 -9.24 -6.05
C GLY A 172 -2.13 -10.03 -6.20
N GLY A 173 -2.27 -11.36 -6.25
CA GLY A 173 -1.15 -12.29 -6.39
C GLY A 173 -1.21 -13.16 -7.64
N SER A 174 -0.36 -14.18 -7.68
CA SER A 174 -0.32 -15.23 -8.72
C SER A 174 -1.20 -16.45 -8.42
N CYS A 175 -1.81 -16.46 -7.25
CA CYS A 175 -2.53 -17.56 -6.61
C CYS A 175 -4.05 -17.52 -6.81
N GLY A 176 -4.51 -16.68 -7.72
CA GLY A 176 -5.93 -16.58 -8.07
C GLY A 176 -6.85 -16.03 -6.98
N PHE A 177 -6.29 -15.22 -6.09
CA PHE A 177 -7.06 -14.42 -5.14
C PHE A 177 -6.67 -12.94 -5.19
N ILE A 178 -7.63 -12.11 -4.78
CA ILE A 178 -7.45 -10.69 -4.49
C ILE A 178 -7.93 -10.45 -3.07
N GLU A 179 -7.14 -9.77 -2.27
CA GLU A 179 -7.51 -9.39 -0.91
C GLU A 179 -7.68 -7.89 -0.79
N ILE A 180 -8.63 -7.46 0.02
CA ILE A 180 -8.92 -6.05 0.26
C ILE A 180 -8.73 -5.77 1.75
N TYR A 181 -7.87 -4.82 2.07
CA TYR A 181 -7.54 -4.40 3.42
C TYR A 181 -8.02 -2.97 3.67
N ALA A 182 -8.99 -2.78 4.56
CA ALA A 182 -9.38 -1.48 5.06
C ALA A 182 -8.22 -0.85 5.85
N TYR A 183 -7.92 0.42 5.55
CA TYR A 183 -6.81 1.20 6.11
C TYR A 183 -5.43 0.54 5.92
N GLY A 184 -5.32 -0.46 5.06
CA GLY A 184 -4.11 -1.28 4.92
C GLY A 184 -3.83 -2.19 6.12
N MET A 185 -4.80 -2.39 7.03
CA MET A 185 -4.60 -3.16 8.27
C MET A 185 -5.60 -4.31 8.43
N PHE A 186 -6.86 -4.09 8.10
CA PHE A 186 -7.92 -5.06 8.37
C PHE A 186 -8.42 -5.69 7.07
N LYS A 187 -8.23 -7.00 6.91
CA LYS A 187 -8.78 -7.73 5.76
C LYS A 187 -10.31 -7.72 5.81
N ILE A 188 -10.94 -7.10 4.81
CA ILE A 188 -12.40 -6.96 4.71
C ILE A 188 -13.03 -7.83 3.62
N ALA A 189 -12.25 -8.26 2.62
CA ALA A 189 -12.75 -9.10 1.55
C ALA A 189 -11.64 -9.96 0.94
N THR A 190 -12.03 -11.13 0.44
CA THR A 190 -11.20 -11.98 -0.42
C THR A 190 -12.04 -12.38 -1.63
N VAL A 191 -11.56 -12.03 -2.82
CA VAL A 191 -12.14 -12.45 -4.10
C VAL A 191 -11.34 -13.66 -4.58
N THR A 192 -12.01 -14.78 -4.81
CA THR A 192 -11.39 -16.03 -5.28
C THR A 192 -11.78 -16.33 -6.72
N GLY A 193 -11.12 -17.30 -7.34
CA GLY A 193 -11.42 -17.72 -8.72
C GLY A 193 -10.86 -16.77 -9.77
N VAL A 194 -9.86 -15.97 -9.41
CA VAL A 194 -9.14 -15.12 -10.35
C VAL A 194 -8.16 -16.01 -11.13
N ALA A 195 -8.23 -16.04 -12.45
CA ALA A 195 -7.31 -16.83 -13.25
C ALA A 195 -6.01 -16.06 -13.52
N GLY A 196 -4.86 -16.72 -13.37
CA GLY A 196 -3.55 -16.15 -13.66
C GLY A 196 -3.00 -15.21 -12.58
N SER A 197 -2.02 -14.39 -12.97
CA SER A 197 -1.33 -13.43 -12.10
C SER A 197 -1.83 -12.02 -12.29
N CYS A 198 -2.15 -11.34 -11.19
CA CYS A 198 -2.65 -9.96 -11.22
C CYS A 198 -1.57 -8.99 -11.71
N HIS A 199 -1.90 -8.23 -12.75
CA HIS A 199 -1.05 -7.19 -13.36
C HIS A 199 -1.66 -5.79 -13.27
N GLY A 200 -2.95 -5.68 -12.98
CA GLY A 200 -3.61 -4.41 -12.75
C GLY A 200 -4.82 -4.58 -11.86
N LEU A 201 -4.97 -3.69 -10.87
CA LEU A 201 -6.10 -3.66 -9.95
C LEU A 201 -6.58 -2.22 -9.84
N CYS A 202 -7.89 -2.02 -9.96
CA CYS A 202 -8.51 -0.73 -9.72
C CYS A 202 -9.86 -0.94 -9.05
N LEU A 203 -9.93 -0.61 -7.76
CA LEU A 203 -11.20 -0.54 -7.03
C LEU A 203 -11.78 0.86 -7.23
N SER A 204 -13.06 0.93 -7.63
CA SER A 204 -13.73 2.20 -7.86
C SER A 204 -13.89 2.98 -6.56
N SER A 205 -13.78 4.32 -6.63
CA SER A 205 -13.89 5.18 -5.45
C SER A 205 -15.30 5.23 -4.84
N ASP A 206 -16.31 4.75 -5.58
CA ASP A 206 -17.68 4.52 -5.12
C ASP A 206 -17.94 3.06 -4.71
N LEU A 207 -16.89 2.22 -4.68
CA LEU A 207 -16.92 0.81 -4.30
C LEU A 207 -17.86 -0.10 -5.12
N LYS A 208 -18.43 0.39 -6.23
CA LYS A 208 -19.37 -0.38 -7.06
C LYS A 208 -18.70 -1.49 -7.86
N SER A 209 -17.45 -1.29 -8.28
CA SER A 209 -16.75 -2.27 -9.10
C SER A 209 -15.25 -2.37 -8.83
N LEU A 210 -14.71 -3.56 -9.02
CA LEU A 210 -13.28 -3.85 -9.04
C LEU A 210 -12.90 -4.30 -10.46
N SER A 211 -12.08 -3.51 -11.12
CA SER A 211 -11.47 -3.85 -12.41
C SER A 211 -10.15 -4.56 -12.17
N VAL A 212 -9.95 -5.68 -12.87
CA VAL A 212 -8.79 -6.54 -12.72
C VAL A 212 -8.24 -6.90 -14.09
N ILE A 213 -6.91 -6.81 -14.21
CA ILE A 213 -6.14 -7.29 -15.36
C ILE A 213 -5.26 -8.43 -14.85
N THR A 214 -5.35 -9.59 -15.48
CA THR A 214 -4.49 -10.74 -15.18
C THR A 214 -3.74 -11.22 -16.40
N GLU A 215 -2.58 -11.82 -16.16
CA GLU A 215 -1.79 -12.53 -17.16
C GLU A 215 -1.90 -14.02 -16.88
N ILE A 216 -2.35 -14.79 -17.88
CA ILE A 216 -2.44 -16.25 -17.83
C ILE A 216 -1.33 -16.82 -18.71
N ARG A 217 -0.62 -17.82 -18.19
CA ARG A 217 0.39 -18.57 -18.92
C ARG A 217 0.12 -20.06 -18.71
N ASP A 218 -0.16 -20.78 -19.79
CA ASP A 218 -0.41 -22.23 -19.77
C ASP A 218 0.90 -23.04 -19.64
N SER A 219 2.01 -22.49 -20.10
CA SER A 219 3.36 -23.06 -20.01
C SER A 219 4.44 -21.97 -20.03
N SER A 220 5.71 -22.32 -19.75
CA SER A 220 6.82 -21.34 -19.79
C SER A 220 7.08 -20.76 -21.18
N ASP A 221 6.70 -21.50 -22.22
CA ASP A 221 7.00 -21.17 -23.62
C ASP A 221 5.76 -20.66 -24.39
N SER A 222 4.57 -20.70 -23.78
CA SER A 222 3.34 -20.18 -24.38
C SER A 222 3.30 -18.65 -24.31
N GLU A 223 2.73 -18.04 -25.34
CA GLU A 223 2.41 -16.61 -25.30
C GLU A 223 1.48 -16.31 -24.12
N ALA A 224 1.75 -15.20 -23.45
CA ALA A 224 0.97 -14.76 -22.32
C ALA A 224 -0.37 -14.15 -22.78
N GLU A 225 -1.47 -14.64 -22.23
CA GLU A 225 -2.79 -14.07 -22.48
C GLU A 225 -3.13 -13.04 -21.39
N ILE A 226 -3.35 -11.78 -21.80
CA ILE A 226 -3.82 -10.73 -20.89
C ILE A 226 -5.34 -10.72 -20.91
N THR A 227 -5.95 -10.96 -19.75
CA THR A 227 -7.41 -10.93 -19.59
C THR A 227 -7.83 -9.76 -18.70
N TYR A 228 -8.99 -9.18 -19.04
CA TYR A 228 -9.64 -8.15 -18.23
C TYR A 228 -10.97 -8.68 -17.72
N PHE A 229 -11.26 -8.45 -16.44
CA PHE A 229 -12.59 -8.65 -15.90
C PHE A 229 -12.96 -7.56 -14.91
N GLN A 230 -14.27 -7.36 -14.75
CA GLN A 230 -14.82 -6.39 -13.82
C GLN A 230 -15.80 -7.08 -12.88
N ALA A 231 -15.48 -7.09 -11.60
CA ALA A 231 -16.36 -7.63 -10.56
C ALA A 231 -17.23 -6.50 -10.01
N SER A 232 -18.56 -6.65 -10.10
CA SER A 232 -19.52 -5.74 -9.46
C SER A 232 -19.86 -6.19 -8.04
N LYS A 233 -20.18 -5.24 -7.14
CA LYS A 233 -20.64 -5.52 -5.76
C LYS A 233 -19.62 -6.30 -4.91
N VAL A 234 -18.34 -6.00 -5.07
CA VAL A 234 -17.24 -6.76 -4.45
C VAL A 234 -17.34 -6.81 -2.92
N ILE A 235 -17.75 -5.70 -2.28
CA ILE A 235 -17.84 -5.63 -0.82
C ILE A 235 -19.19 -6.15 -0.30
N LEU A 236 -20.27 -5.98 -1.08
CA LEU A 236 -21.62 -6.46 -0.72
C LEU A 236 -21.78 -7.99 -0.79
N LYS A 237 -20.86 -8.71 -1.47
CA LYS A 237 -20.84 -10.18 -1.49
C LYS A 237 -20.12 -10.81 -0.30
N CYS A 238 -19.42 -10.04 0.53
CA CYS A 238 -18.72 -10.54 1.72
C CYS A 238 -19.64 -10.69 2.95
N SER A 239 -20.92 -10.38 2.81
CA SER A 239 -21.95 -10.63 3.83
C SER A 239 -22.90 -11.70 3.32
N LEU A 240 -22.53 -12.98 3.44
CA LEU A 240 -23.40 -14.16 3.56
C LEU A 240 -22.56 -15.41 3.81
#